data_AF-A0A1G0DNM9-F1
#
_entry.id   AF-A0A1G0DNM9-F1
#
_cell.length_a   1.000
_cell.length_b   1.000
_cell.length_c   1.000
_cell.angle_alpha   90.00
_cell.angle_beta   90.00
_cell.angle_gamma   90.00
#
_symmetry.space_group_name_H-M   'P 1'
#
loop_
_entity.id
_entity.type
_entity.pdbx_description
1 polymer ?
#
loop_
_entity_poly.entity_id
_entity_poly.type
_entity_poly.pdbx_seq_one_letter_code
_entity_poly.pdbx_strand_id
1 'polypeptide(L)' 'DAFNKLGMAMVCPVTQGGDYARGQQWVVSLADTGMDTQGVVLCNQARIVDWKVREAEIVEAAPDHIAADVIARLATLLD' A
#
# COMPACT_ATOMS: atom_id res chain seq x y z
N ASP A 1 -11.04 11.79 3.59
CA ASP A 1 -12.02 11.01 4.39
C ASP A 1 -13.42 10.80 3.84
N ALA A 2 -13.87 11.45 2.75
CA ALA A 2 -15.20 11.14 2.19
C ALA A 2 -15.21 9.81 1.38
N PHE A 3 -14.12 9.51 0.67
CA PHE A 3 -14.01 8.33 -0.21
C PHE A 3 -14.14 7.00 0.57
N ASN A 4 -13.33 6.81 1.62
CA ASN A 4 -13.31 5.56 2.40
C ASN A 4 -14.63 5.28 3.16
N LYS A 5 -15.37 6.34 3.51
CA LYS A 5 -16.67 6.23 4.21
C LYS A 5 -17.75 5.55 3.36
N LEU A 6 -17.61 5.58 2.03
CA LEU A 6 -18.50 4.88 1.09
C LEU A 6 -18.33 3.36 1.09
N GLY A 7 -17.39 2.81 1.88
CA GLY A 7 -17.12 1.36 1.96
C GLY A 7 -16.08 0.86 0.96
N MET A 8 -15.60 1.73 0.08
CA MET A 8 -14.53 1.44 -0.87
C MET A 8 -13.22 2.05 -0.38
N ALA A 9 -12.10 1.34 -0.54
CA ALA A 9 -10.77 1.85 -0.25
C ALA A 9 -9.84 1.59 -1.44
N MET A 10 -9.01 2.58 -1.79
CA MET A 10 -7.87 2.36 -2.67
C MET A 10 -6.74 1.76 -1.83
N VAL A 11 -6.22 0.61 -2.25
CA VAL A 11 -5.20 -0.14 -1.51
C VAL A 11 -4.04 -0.53 -2.42
N CYS A 12 -2.83 -0.56 -1.86
CA CYS A 12 -1.67 -1.19 -2.46
C CYS A 12 -1.37 -2.50 -1.70
N PRO A 13 -1.26 -3.65 -2.38
CA PRO A 13 -0.96 -4.91 -1.70
C PRO A 13 0.47 -4.93 -1.16
N VAL A 14 0.66 -5.61 -0.03
CA VAL A 14 1.97 -5.91 0.57
C VAL A 14 2.31 -7.38 0.30
N THR A 15 3.56 -7.67 -0.06
CA THR A 15 4.06 -9.04 -0.26
C THR A 15 5.43 -9.23 0.39
N GLN A 16 5.78 -10.46 0.77
CA GLN A 16 7.05 -10.80 1.42
C GLN A 16 8.27 -10.83 0.47
N GLY A 17 8.10 -10.39 -0.78
CA GLY A 17 9.17 -10.36 -1.77
C GLY A 17 9.28 -11.65 -2.59
N GLY A 18 9.77 -11.49 -3.81
CA GLY A 18 9.85 -12.50 -4.87
C GLY A 18 10.13 -11.80 -6.20
N ASP A 19 9.82 -12.46 -7.32
CA ASP A 19 9.97 -11.93 -8.69
C ASP A 19 9.35 -10.54 -8.96
N TYR A 20 8.45 -10.09 -8.09
CA TYR A 20 7.74 -8.81 -8.12
C TYR A 20 8.55 -7.61 -7.61
N ALA A 21 9.62 -7.83 -6.82
CA ALA A 21 10.51 -6.77 -6.36
C ALA A 21 11.45 -6.24 -7.46
N ARG A 22 11.42 -6.84 -8.67
CA ARG A 22 12.20 -6.40 -9.83
C ARG A 22 11.76 -5.03 -10.37
N GLY A 23 10.55 -4.58 -10.04
CA GLY A 23 10.07 -3.23 -10.35
C GLY A 23 10.47 -2.20 -9.29
N GLN A 24 11.77 -2.02 -9.03
CA GLN A 24 12.31 -1.17 -7.94
C GLN A 24 11.73 0.25 -7.89
N GLN A 25 11.30 0.79 -9.03
CA GLN A 25 10.69 2.12 -9.13
C GLN A 25 9.28 2.20 -8.52
N TRP A 26 8.56 1.07 -8.41
CA TRP A 26 7.14 1.02 -8.01
C TRP A 26 6.90 0.29 -6.70
N VAL A 27 7.96 0.05 -5.93
CA VAL A 27 7.89 -0.66 -4.65
C VAL A 27 8.42 0.21 -3.52
N VAL A 28 7.76 0.14 -2.37
CA VAL A 28 8.20 0.78 -1.12
C VAL A 28 8.52 -0.33 -0.13
N SER A 29 9.75 -0.34 0.39
CA SER A 29 10.17 -1.30 1.40
C SER A 29 9.58 -0.94 2.76
N LEU A 30 9.09 -1.94 3.50
CA LEU A 30 8.71 -1.81 4.90
C LEU A 30 9.85 -2.22 5.85
N ALA A 31 11.00 -2.63 5.31
CA ALA A 31 12.17 -2.94 6.12
C ALA A 31 12.64 -1.73 6.93
N ASP A 32 13.16 -1.98 8.13
CA ASP A 32 13.71 -0.97 9.03
C ASP A 32 12.74 0.15 9.47
N THR A 33 11.43 -0.06 9.29
CA THR A 33 10.38 0.89 9.72
C THR A 33 9.98 0.72 11.19
N GLY A 34 10.30 -0.43 11.80
CA GLY A 34 9.84 -0.80 13.14
C GLY A 34 8.38 -1.27 13.20
N MET A 35 7.72 -1.42 12.06
CA MET A 35 6.39 -2.02 11.92
C MET A 35 6.42 -3.53 12.18
N ASP A 36 5.27 -4.11 12.54
CA ASP A 36 5.11 -5.57 12.62
C ASP A 36 4.98 -6.17 11.21
N THR A 37 4.25 -5.50 10.33
CA THR A 37 4.05 -5.84 8.92
C THR A 37 5.36 -5.69 8.14
N GLN A 38 5.89 -6.82 7.66
CA GLN A 38 7.10 -6.87 6.84
C GLN A 38 6.77 -6.99 5.35
N GLY A 39 7.75 -6.66 4.51
CA GLY A 39 7.72 -6.90 3.07
C GLY A 39 7.83 -5.63 2.24
N VAL A 40 7.20 -5.65 1.07
CA VAL A 40 7.20 -4.54 0.12
C VAL A 40 5.77 -4.18 -0.32
N VAL A 41 5.46 -2.90 -0.33
CA VAL A 41 4.23 -2.35 -0.91
C VAL A 41 4.39 -2.30 -2.43
N LEU A 42 3.44 -2.85 -3.17
CA LEU A 42 3.44 -2.82 -4.65
C LEU A 42 2.53 -1.69 -5.16
N CYS A 43 3.11 -0.51 -5.40
CA CYS A 43 2.34 0.68 -5.84
C CYS A 43 1.69 0.45 -7.21
N ASN A 44 2.36 -0.26 -8.12
CA ASN A 44 1.83 -0.60 -9.46
C ASN A 44 0.65 -1.59 -9.44
N GLN A 45 0.29 -2.13 -8.29
CA GLN A 45 -0.87 -3.01 -8.11
C GLN A 45 -1.98 -2.35 -7.28
N ALA A 46 -2.01 -1.01 -7.25
CA ALA A 46 -3.10 -0.27 -6.63
C ALA A 46 -4.46 -0.68 -7.20
N ARG A 47 -5.43 -0.87 -6.32
CA ARG A 47 -6.79 -1.25 -6.71
C ARG A 47 -7.81 -0.75 -5.69
N ILE A 48 -9.04 -0.55 -6.15
CA ILE A 48 -10.16 -0.20 -5.30
C ILE A 48 -10.83 -1.50 -4.83
N VAL A 49 -11.02 -1.65 -3.52
CA VAL A 49 -11.70 -2.79 -2.92
C VAL A 49 -12.83 -2.33 -2.00
N ASP A 50 -13.91 -3.10 -1.96
CA ASP A 50 -14.88 -2.99 -0.88
C ASP A 50 -14.27 -3.64 0.37
N TRP A 51 -13.96 -2.82 1.37
CA TRP A 51 -13.33 -3.28 2.61
C TRP A 51 -14.35 -3.77 3.63
N LYS A 52 -15.61 -3.34 3.53
CA LYS A 52 -16.70 -3.76 4.44
C LYS A 52 -17.12 -5.19 4.12
N VAL A 53 -17.36 -5.51 2.85
CA VAL A 53 -17.74 -6.87 2.40
C VAL A 53 -16.58 -7.85 2.56
N ARG A 54 -15.33 -7.37 2.53
CA ARG A 54 -14.13 -8.18 2.78
C ARG A 54 -13.78 -8.31 4.26
N GLU A 55 -14.56 -7.69 5.15
CA GLU A 55 -14.35 -7.74 6.61
C GLU A 55 -12.90 -7.35 6.99
N ALA A 56 -12.40 -6.27 6.38
CA ALA A 56 -11.02 -5.85 6.58
C ALA A 56 -10.76 -5.42 8.04
N GLU A 57 -9.63 -5.86 8.59
CA GLU A 57 -9.16 -5.50 9.92
C GLU A 57 -7.98 -4.53 9.84
N ILE A 58 -7.93 -3.59 10.79
CA ILE A 58 -6.78 -2.70 10.95
C ILE A 58 -5.73 -3.45 11.76
N VAL A 59 -4.60 -3.75 11.12
CA VAL A 59 -3.45 -4.41 11.77
C VAL A 59 -2.58 -3.39 12.50
N GLU A 60 -2.18 -2.34 11.79
CA GLU A 60 -1.34 -1.26 12.32
C GLU A 60 -1.41 -0.03 11.40
N ALA A 61 -0.81 1.08 11.83
CA ALA A 61 -0.66 2.28 11.02
C ALA A 61 0.78 2.43 10.53
N ALA A 62 0.97 2.63 9.23
CA ALA A 62 2.28 2.91 8.68
C ALA A 62 2.77 4.31 9.08
N PRO A 63 4.09 4.52 9.27
CA PRO A 63 4.67 5.85 9.45
C PRO A 63 4.35 6.80 8.29
N ASP A 64 4.22 8.09 8.58
CA ASP A 64 3.87 9.11 7.58
C ASP A 64 4.80 9.13 6.36
N HIS A 65 6.11 8.87 6.56
CA HIS A 65 7.08 8.84 5.47
C HIS A 65 6.85 7.67 4.50
N ILE A 66 6.36 6.53 4.98
CA ILE A 66 5.99 5.39 4.13
C ILE A 66 4.75 5.72 3.31
N ALA A 67 3.72 6.31 3.95
CA ALA A 67 2.52 6.75 3.24
C ALA A 67 2.86 7.79 2.15
N ALA A 68 3.76 8.73 2.45
CA ALA A 68 4.22 9.74 1.50
C ALA A 68 4.96 9.13 0.30
N ASP A 69 5.87 8.17 0.51
CA ASP A 69 6.59 7.48 -0.58
C ASP A 69 5.62 6.69 -1.48
N VAL A 70 4.66 5.98 -0.87
CA VAL A 70 3.61 5.27 -1.63
C VAL A 70 2.79 6.23 -2.50
N ILE A 71 2.36 7.36 -1.96
CA ILE A 71 1.59 8.36 -2.72
C ILE A 71 2.41 8.95 -3.87
N ALA A 72 3.69 9.26 -3.63
CA ALA A 72 4.58 9.80 -4.66
C ALA A 72 4.73 8.85 -5.86
N ARG A 73 4.91 7.55 -5.60
CA ARG A 73 5.02 6.54 -6.68
C ARG A 73 3.69 6.24 -7.37
N LEU A 74 2.57 6.38 -6.67
CA LEU A 74 1.25 6.28 -7.30
C LEU A 74 0.99 7.46 -8.23
N ALA A 75 1.41 8.66 -7.85
CA ALA A 75 1.27 9.85 -8.68
C ALA A 75 1.99 9.68 -10.03
N THR A 76 3.20 9.10 -10.03
CA THR A 76 3.96 8.86 -11.27
C THR A 76 3.37 7.78 -12.18
N LEU A 77 2.31 7.05 -11.77
CA LEU A 77 1.56 6.15 -12.67
C LEU A 77 0.48 6.89 -13.47
N LEU A 78 0.13 8.11 -13.06
CA LEU A 78 -0.94 8.92 -13.67
C LEU A 78 -0.40 10.01 -14.61
N ASP A 79 0.91 10.24 -14.58
CA ASP A 79 1.63 11.18 -15.46
C ASP A 79 2.08 10.50 -16.76
#